data_AF-A0A2P4YKK0-F1
#
_entry.id   AF-A0A2P4YKK0-F1
#
_cell.length_a   1.000
_cell.length_b   1.000
_cell.length_c   1.000
_cell.angle_alpha   90.00
_cell.angle_beta   90.00
_cell.angle_gamma   90.00
#
_symmetry.space_group_name_H-M   'P 1'
#
loop_
_entity.id
_entity.type
_entity.pdbx_description
1 polymer ?
#
loop_
_entity_poly.entity_id
_entity_poly.type
_entity_poly.pdbx_seq_one_letter_code
_entity_poly.pdbx_strand_id
1 'polypeptide(L)'
;MRIVGSLVVLLVALVATNIYATQETSACDPPCEQDEVCQLQQVQCITQPCDPVPTCVPIEASCTKKCSKYETCQIDADGSQYCYNPCAAVLCLEGTTCHVEQVQCIQAPCPPIVTCKPIKKPCTKRVLRESN
;
A
#
# COMPACT_ATOMS: atom_id res chain seq x y z
N MET A 1 -51.12 -36.46 48.05
CA MET A 1 -51.29 -35.14 47.40
C MET A 1 -50.30 -34.21 48.08
N ARG A 2 -49.29 -33.60 47.45
CA ARG A 2 -49.28 -32.89 46.18
C ARG A 2 -47.89 -32.97 45.53
N ILE A 3 -47.93 -33.02 44.20
CA ILE A 3 -46.84 -32.99 43.26
C ILE A 3 -46.35 -31.53 43.15
N VAL A 4 -45.07 -31.27 43.42
CA VAL A 4 -44.31 -30.09 42.98
C VAL A 4 -42.86 -30.59 42.97
N GLY A 5 -42.18 -30.82 41.84
CA GLY A 5 -42.00 -29.91 40.72
C GLY A 5 -40.58 -29.34 40.85
N SER A 6 -39.61 -29.91 40.12
CA SER A 6 -38.40 -29.19 39.71
C SER A 6 -37.64 -30.01 38.67
N LEU A 7 -37.81 -29.57 37.42
CA LEU A 7 -36.90 -29.87 36.33
C LEU A 7 -35.50 -29.41 36.71
N VAL A 8 -34.50 -30.28 36.56
CA VAL A 8 -33.13 -29.86 36.31
C VAL A 8 -32.62 -30.65 35.11
N VAL A 9 -32.85 -30.09 33.94
CA VAL A 9 -32.23 -30.55 32.69
C VAL A 9 -30.77 -30.08 32.73
N LEU A 10 -29.86 -31.03 32.94
CA LEU A 10 -28.42 -30.79 32.94
C LEU A 10 -27.93 -30.66 31.49
N LEU A 11 -28.05 -29.45 30.91
CA LEU A 11 -27.43 -29.10 29.63
C LEU A 11 -25.96 -28.73 29.89
N VAL A 12 -25.06 -29.70 29.72
CA VAL A 12 -23.61 -29.46 29.67
C VAL A 12 -23.29 -28.95 28.27
N ALA A 13 -23.22 -27.63 28.11
CA ALA A 13 -22.67 -27.02 26.91
C ALA A 13 -21.16 -27.30 26.86
N LEU A 14 -20.73 -28.22 26.00
CA LEU A 14 -19.34 -28.31 25.60
C LEU A 14 -18.99 -27.03 24.84
N VAL A 15 -18.35 -26.10 25.53
CA VAL A 15 -17.70 -24.95 24.88
C VAL A 15 -16.48 -25.52 24.16
N ALA A 16 -16.58 -25.71 22.85
CA ALA A 16 -15.42 -25.91 22.00
C ALA A 16 -14.59 -24.62 22.07
N THR A 17 -13.68 -24.56 23.04
CA THR A 17 -12.61 -23.58 23.03
C THR A 17 -11.74 -23.97 21.85
N ASN A 18 -11.92 -23.29 20.73
CA ASN A 18 -10.91 -23.24 19.69
C ASN A 18 -9.70 -22.57 20.35
N ILE A 19 -8.84 -23.40 20.97
CA ILE A 19 -7.47 -23.01 21.26
C ILE A 19 -6.83 -22.90 19.88
N TYR A 20 -7.02 -21.73 19.24
CA TYR A 20 -6.04 -21.26 18.30
C TYR A 20 -4.78 -21.12 19.13
N ALA A 21 -3.91 -22.12 19.04
CA ALA A 21 -2.55 -21.98 19.45
C ALA A 21 -2.00 -20.82 18.62
N THR A 22 -2.05 -19.61 19.17
CA THR A 22 -1.23 -18.49 18.75
C THR A 22 0.20 -18.93 19.01
N GLN A 23 0.79 -19.63 18.05
CA GLN A 23 2.23 -19.84 17.97
C GLN A 23 2.84 -18.49 17.57
N GLU A 24 2.75 -17.53 18.47
CA GLU A 24 3.52 -16.29 18.47
C GLU A 24 4.85 -16.60 19.18
N THR A 25 5.61 -17.53 18.63
CA THR A 25 7.04 -17.68 18.95
C THR A 25 7.77 -16.94 17.84
N SER A 26 8.18 -15.70 18.15
CA SER A 26 9.11 -14.83 17.42
C SER A 26 9.71 -15.46 16.17
N ALA A 27 9.08 -15.25 15.01
CA ALA A 27 9.54 -15.87 13.77
C ALA A 27 10.93 -15.31 13.34
N CYS A 28 11.29 -14.11 13.77
CA CYS A 28 12.65 -13.57 13.62
C CYS A 28 13.35 -13.55 14.98
N ASP A 29 14.13 -14.59 15.27
CA ASP A 29 15.13 -14.63 16.35
C ASP A 29 16.46 -15.12 15.76
N PRO A 30 17.52 -14.29 15.73
CA PRO A 30 17.63 -12.94 16.29
C PRO A 30 16.77 -11.90 15.55
N PRO A 31 16.49 -10.73 16.19
CA PRO A 31 15.77 -9.63 15.54
C PRO A 31 16.54 -9.11 14.31
N CYS A 32 15.78 -8.59 13.34
CA CYS A 32 16.34 -7.96 12.14
C CYS A 32 17.24 -6.76 12.47
N GLU A 33 18.12 -6.39 11.54
CA GLU A 33 19.04 -5.27 11.72
C GLU A 33 18.28 -3.92 11.76
N GLN A 34 18.98 -2.85 12.14
CA GLN A 34 18.41 -1.51 12.14
C GLN A 34 17.97 -1.16 10.70
N ASP A 35 16.72 -0.69 10.55
CA ASP A 35 16.06 -0.38 9.28
C ASP A 35 15.55 -1.59 8.48
N GLU A 36 15.35 -2.74 9.15
CA GLU A 36 14.64 -3.89 8.62
C GLU A 36 13.41 -4.26 9.48
N VAL A 37 12.38 -4.83 8.85
CA VAL A 37 11.19 -5.36 9.50
C VAL A 37 11.04 -6.84 9.18
N CYS A 38 10.71 -7.63 10.20
CA CYS A 38 10.39 -9.04 10.04
C CYS A 38 9.03 -9.20 9.33
N GLN A 39 9.02 -9.84 8.17
CA GLN A 39 7.81 -10.20 7.45
C GLN A 39 7.78 -11.70 7.17
N LEU A 40 6.61 -12.33 7.38
CA LEU A 40 6.36 -13.71 7.00
C LEU A 40 6.06 -13.77 5.50
N GLN A 41 7.01 -14.27 4.71
CA GLN A 41 6.87 -14.37 3.26
C GLN A 41 6.35 -15.75 2.86
N GLN A 42 5.27 -15.76 2.08
CA GLN A 42 4.76 -17.01 1.51
C GLN A 42 5.72 -17.54 0.44
N VAL A 43 6.24 -18.73 0.66
CA VAL A 43 7.13 -19.42 -0.29
C VAL A 43 6.33 -20.40 -1.14
N GLN A 44 6.76 -20.60 -2.39
CA GLN A 44 6.28 -21.73 -3.19
C GLN A 44 7.07 -22.98 -2.80
N CYS A 45 6.36 -24.03 -2.38
CA CYS A 45 6.95 -25.31 -2.00
C CYS A 45 6.30 -26.46 -2.80
N ILE A 46 7.01 -27.56 -2.92
CA ILE A 46 6.60 -28.71 -3.76
C ILE A 46 5.43 -29.48 -3.14
N THR A 47 5.32 -29.48 -1.80
CA THR A 47 4.30 -30.22 -1.04
C THR A 47 3.62 -29.31 -0.04
N GLN A 48 2.28 -29.22 -0.12
CA GLN A 48 1.47 -28.39 0.77
C GLN A 48 1.20 -29.07 2.12
N PRO A 49 0.99 -28.28 3.21
CA PRO A 49 0.98 -26.81 3.27
C PRO A 49 2.38 -26.19 3.25
N CYS A 50 2.54 -25.04 2.61
CA CYS A 50 3.77 -24.26 2.67
C CYS A 50 3.69 -23.32 3.87
N ASP A 51 4.53 -23.56 4.88
CA ASP A 51 4.64 -22.64 5.99
C ASP A 51 5.35 -21.36 5.54
N PRO A 52 4.85 -20.17 5.92
CA PRO A 52 5.49 -18.91 5.57
C PRO A 52 6.84 -18.78 6.28
N VAL A 53 7.83 -18.25 5.57
CA VAL A 53 9.20 -18.12 6.08
C VAL A 53 9.40 -16.71 6.63
N PRO A 54 9.94 -16.55 7.84
CA PRO A 54 10.34 -15.24 8.36
C PRO A 54 11.53 -14.68 7.57
N THR A 55 11.36 -13.49 7.02
CA THR A 55 12.37 -12.79 6.23
C THR A 55 12.47 -11.35 6.72
N CYS A 56 13.68 -10.87 6.98
CA CYS A 56 13.95 -9.47 7.22
C CYS A 56 13.91 -8.72 5.89
N VAL A 57 13.05 -7.71 5.79
CA VAL A 57 12.96 -6.85 4.61
C VAL A 57 13.24 -5.42 5.01
N PRO A 58 13.90 -4.60 4.17
CA PRO A 58 14.13 -3.19 4.47
C PRO A 58 12.82 -2.47 4.81
N ILE A 59 12.85 -1.65 5.85
CA ILE A 59 11.78 -0.70 6.14
C ILE A 59 11.84 0.34 5.03
N GLU A 60 10.91 0.27 4.08
CA GLU A 60 10.79 1.32 3.08
C GLU A 60 10.57 2.65 3.80
N ALA A 61 11.55 3.54 3.71
CA ALA A 61 11.41 4.89 4.20
C ALA A 61 10.30 5.55 3.38
N SER A 62 9.11 5.65 3.98
CA SER A 62 8.00 6.38 3.38
C SER A 62 8.19 7.86 3.68
N CYS A 63 8.09 8.71 2.65
CA CYS A 63 8.13 10.12 2.91
C CYS A 63 6.87 10.57 3.67
N THR A 64 7.07 11.27 4.79
CA THR A 64 6.00 11.86 5.61
C THR A 64 5.90 13.38 5.46
N LYS A 65 6.89 14.03 4.81
CA LYS A 65 6.88 15.46 4.54
C LYS A 65 5.73 15.87 3.61
N LYS A 66 4.93 16.83 4.06
CA LYS A 66 3.86 17.42 3.27
C LYS A 66 4.45 18.41 2.25
N CYS A 67 4.23 18.14 0.97
CA CYS A 67 4.65 19.00 -0.14
C CYS A 67 3.47 19.72 -0.79
N SER A 68 3.74 20.75 -1.58
CA SER A 68 2.73 21.50 -2.32
C SER A 68 2.11 20.64 -3.43
N LYS A 69 0.98 21.08 -4.00
CA LYS A 69 0.20 20.33 -5.00
C LYS A 69 1.00 19.83 -6.22
N TYR A 70 2.09 20.51 -6.58
CA TYR A 70 2.92 20.21 -7.75
C TYR A 70 4.31 19.67 -7.39
N GLU A 71 4.51 19.38 -6.11
CA GLU A 71 5.76 18.85 -5.59
C GLU A 71 5.54 17.41 -5.15
N THR A 72 6.57 16.60 -5.31
CA THR A 72 6.60 15.24 -4.78
C THR A 72 7.65 15.18 -3.70
N CYS A 73 7.33 14.49 -2.61
CA CYS A 73 8.34 14.26 -1.60
C CYS A 73 9.32 13.19 -2.04
N GLN A 74 10.60 13.46 -1.82
CA GLN A 74 11.70 12.56 -2.07
C GLN A 74 12.55 12.39 -0.81
N ILE A 75 13.25 11.27 -0.74
CA ILE A 75 14.21 10.95 0.31
C ILE A 75 15.59 10.92 -0.34
N ASP A 76 16.53 11.68 0.19
CA ASP A 76 17.91 11.71 -0.28
C ASP A 76 18.72 10.55 0.34
N ALA A 77 19.93 10.32 -0.15
CA ALA A 77 20.80 9.22 0.30
C ALA A 77 21.18 9.30 1.79
N ASP A 78 21.11 10.50 2.39
CA ASP A 78 21.32 10.74 3.81
C ASP A 78 20.05 10.55 4.66
N GLY A 79 18.94 10.12 4.05
CA GLY A 79 17.64 9.96 4.70
C GLY A 79 16.86 11.26 4.86
N SER A 80 17.38 12.40 4.41
CA SER A 80 16.69 13.69 4.50
C SER A 80 15.51 13.74 3.52
N GLN A 81 14.39 14.31 3.99
CA GLN A 81 13.17 14.45 3.18
C GLN A 81 13.05 15.85 2.60
N TYR A 82 12.85 15.95 1.29
CA TYR A 82 12.70 17.22 0.57
C TYR A 82 11.55 17.20 -0.43
N CYS A 83 11.05 18.38 -0.78
CA CYS A 83 10.01 18.55 -1.80
C CYS A 83 10.67 18.86 -3.14
N TYR A 84 10.48 17.97 -4.11
CA TYR A 84 11.00 18.11 -5.46
C TYR A 84 9.86 18.51 -6.40
N ASN A 85 10.08 19.53 -7.23
CA ASN A 85 9.16 19.87 -8.31
C ASN A 85 9.69 19.30 -9.64
N PRO A 86 9.23 18.11 -10.07
CA PRO A 86 9.72 17.48 -11.28
C PRO A 86 9.35 18.28 -12.55
N CYS A 87 8.29 19.10 -12.50
CA CYS A 87 7.90 19.97 -13.60
C CYS A 87 8.75 21.26 -13.72
N ALA A 88 9.57 21.60 -12.72
CA ALA A 88 10.38 22.82 -12.75
C ALA A 88 11.48 22.77 -13.83
N ALA A 89 11.96 21.58 -14.17
CA ALA A 89 13.03 21.37 -15.14
C ALA A 89 12.52 21.06 -16.57
N VAL A 90 11.21 20.90 -16.77
CA VAL A 90 10.63 20.41 -18.04
C VAL A 90 9.88 21.54 -18.75
N LEU A 91 10.31 21.84 -19.97
CA LEU A 91 9.58 22.71 -20.90
C LEU A 91 8.70 21.86 -21.82
N CYS A 92 7.39 21.87 -21.58
CA CYS A 92 6.42 21.24 -22.45
C CYS A 92 6.13 22.11 -23.69
N LEU A 93 5.87 21.46 -24.83
CA LEU A 93 5.47 22.13 -26.08
C LEU A 93 4.16 22.91 -25.91
N GLU A 94 3.96 23.93 -26.75
CA GLU A 94 2.73 24.72 -26.74
C GLU A 94 1.48 23.82 -26.92
N GLY A 95 0.44 24.09 -26.11
CA GLY A 95 -0.77 23.27 -26.09
C GLY A 95 -0.69 22.01 -25.22
N THR A 96 0.44 21.78 -24.53
CA THR A 96 0.61 20.71 -23.54
C THR A 96 0.94 21.28 -22.15
N THR A 97 0.67 20.51 -21.10
CA THR A 97 0.95 20.85 -19.71
C THR A 97 1.69 19.72 -19.03
N CYS A 98 2.57 20.06 -18.09
CA CYS A 98 3.34 19.10 -17.33
C CYS A 98 2.45 18.35 -16.33
N HIS A 99 2.57 17.03 -16.28
CA HIS A 99 1.95 16.16 -15.29
C HIS A 99 2.99 15.28 -14.64
N VAL A 100 2.87 15.14 -13.32
CA VAL A 100 3.66 14.22 -12.51
C VAL A 100 2.90 12.90 -12.40
N GLU A 101 3.55 11.80 -12.75
CA GLU A 101 2.98 10.47 -12.68
C GLU A 101 3.81 9.61 -11.73
N GLN A 102 3.15 8.97 -10.78
CA GLN A 102 3.77 7.98 -9.91
C GLN A 102 3.86 6.66 -10.67
N VAL A 103 5.04 6.06 -10.67
CA VAL A 103 5.31 4.78 -11.35
C VAL A 103 5.43 3.66 -10.33
N GLN A 104 5.09 2.45 -10.76
CA GLN A 104 5.40 1.23 -10.02
C GLN A 104 6.77 0.75 -10.48
N CYS A 105 7.67 0.58 -9.52
CA CYS A 105 9.01 0.05 -9.72
C CYS A 105 9.20 -1.22 -8.89
N ILE A 106 10.22 -2.03 -9.20
CA ILE A 106 10.44 -3.32 -8.53
C ILE A 106 10.95 -3.11 -7.09
N GLN A 107 11.67 -2.01 -6.84
CA GLN A 107 12.25 -1.66 -5.53
C GLN A 107 12.02 -0.18 -5.24
N ALA A 108 11.40 0.13 -4.11
CA ALA A 108 11.22 1.50 -3.64
C ALA A 108 12.56 2.13 -3.22
N PRO A 109 12.65 3.48 -3.21
CA PRO A 109 11.62 4.44 -3.58
C PRO A 109 11.42 4.55 -5.11
N CYS A 110 10.17 4.60 -5.57
CA CYS A 110 9.84 4.80 -6.99
C CYS A 110 9.80 6.30 -7.31
N PRO A 111 10.81 6.88 -7.99
CA PRO A 111 10.81 8.30 -8.29
C PRO A 111 9.68 8.61 -9.29
N PRO A 112 8.92 9.70 -9.10
CA PRO A 112 7.90 10.10 -10.05
C PRO A 112 8.52 10.51 -11.39
N ILE A 113 7.79 10.31 -12.47
CA ILE A 113 8.18 10.73 -13.82
C ILE A 113 7.34 11.93 -14.27
N VAL A 114 7.84 12.62 -15.30
CA VAL A 114 7.16 13.76 -15.92
C VAL A 114 6.62 13.37 -17.28
N THR A 115 5.36 13.68 -17.52
CA THR A 115 4.68 13.49 -18.81
C THR A 115 4.00 14.80 -19.23
N CYS A 116 4.29 15.29 -20.45
CA CYS A 116 3.56 16.42 -21.03
C CYS A 116 2.26 15.91 -21.66
N LYS A 117 1.10 16.40 -21.18
CA LYS A 117 -0.22 16.00 -21.72
C LYS A 117 -0.93 17.16 -22.42
N PRO A 118 -1.75 16.91 -23.46
CA PRO A 118 -2.52 17.95 -24.11
C PRO A 118 -3.43 18.70 -23.13
N ILE A 119 -3.47 20.02 -23.23
CA ILE A 119 -4.45 20.84 -22.53
C ILE A 119 -5.82 20.52 -23.15
N LYS A 120 -6.73 19.93 -22.37
CA LYS A 120 -8.11 19.70 -22.83
C LYS A 120 -8.78 21.05 -23.08
N LYS A 121 -8.79 21.50 -24.34
CA LYS A 121 -9.63 22.62 -24.74
C LYS A 121 -11.08 22.12 -24.83
N PRO A 122 -12.07 22.87 -24.34
CA PRO A 122 -13.46 22.54 -24.62
C PRO A 122 -13.65 22.57 -26.14
N CYS A 123 -14.11 21.47 -26.72
CA CYS A 123 -14.52 21.46 -28.12
C CYS A 123 -15.67 22.47 -28.27
N THR A 124 -15.41 23.60 -28.92
CA THR A 124 -16.49 24.47 -29.41
C THR A 124 -17.26 23.68 -30.44
N LYS A 125 -18.55 23.42 -30.17
CA LYS A 125 -19.45 22.85 -31.18
C LYS A 125 -19.37 23.72 -32.42
N ARG A 126 -18.88 23.15 -33.53
CA ARG A 126 -18.96 23.77 -34.85
C ARG A 126 -20.46 23.86 -35.17
N VAL A 127 -21.04 25.05 -35.06
CA VAL A 127 -22.36 25.32 -35.64
C VAL A 127 -22.14 25.28 -37.15
N LEU A 128 -22.53 24.17 -37.78
CA LEU A 128 -22.70 24.13 -39.23
C LEU A 128 -23.83 25.13 -39.54
N ARG A 129 -23.49 26.32 -40.02
CA ARG A 129 -24.47 27.16 -40.72
C ARG A 129 -24.76 26.46 -42.04
N GLU A 130 -25.93 25.84 -42.15
CA GLU A 130 -26.50 25.53 -43.47
C GLU A 130 -26.64 26.85 -44.23
N SER A 131 -25.90 26.97 -45.34
CA SER A 131 -26.15 27.98 -46.36
C SER A 131 -27.07 27.36 -47.42
N ASN A 132 -28.39 27.49 -47.23
CA ASN A 132 -29.40 27.92 -48.21
C ASN A 132 -30.81 27.68 -47.65
#